data_AF-A0A4Q3ETA6-F1
#
_entry.id   AF-A0A4Q3ETA6-F1
#
_cell.length_a   1.000
_cell.length_b   1.000
_cell.length_c   1.000
_cell.angle_alpha   90.00
_cell.angle_beta   90.00
_cell.angle_gamma   90.00
#
_symmetry.space_group_name_H-M   'P 1'
#
loop_
_entity.id
_entity.type
_entity.pdbx_description
1 polymer ?
#
loop_
_entity_poly.entity_id
_entity_poly.type
_entity_poly.pdbx_seq_one_letter_code
_entity_poly.pdbx_strand_id
1 'polypeptide(L)'
;KFCYSAQCHDTARLISEKLNIPKEKYTICFQSRLGNDPWVKPYTTEVVAELAKQGKKRMLVFCPAFVADCLETVYEVTVEYGEEFKALGGEKIQLVESLNDSPKFIDALREMAVA
;
A
#
# COMPACT_ATOMS: atom_id res chain seq x y z
N LYS A 1 14.15 -3.85 15.69
CA LYS A 1 14.09 -4.97 14.71
C LYS A 1 12.67 -5.46 14.46
N PHE A 2 11.81 -5.62 15.48
CA PHE A 2 10.49 -6.26 15.33
C PHE A 2 9.30 -5.29 15.28
N CYS A 3 9.54 -3.98 15.20
CA CYS A 3 8.46 -3.01 15.12
C CYS A 3 7.89 -3.01 13.69
N TYR A 4 6.66 -3.50 13.55
CA TYR A 4 5.95 -3.57 12.26
C TYR A 4 5.91 -2.22 11.54
N SER A 5 5.48 -1.16 12.23
CA SER A 5 5.40 0.19 11.63
C SER A 5 6.77 0.65 11.12
N ALA A 6 7.84 0.48 11.91
CA ALA A 6 9.18 0.87 11.49
C ALA A 6 9.64 0.10 10.25
N GLN A 7 9.32 -1.20 10.15
CA GLN A 7 9.62 -2.01 8.97
C GLN A 7 8.81 -1.58 7.75
N CYS A 8 7.53 -1.27 7.90
CA CYS A 8 6.70 -0.74 6.80
C CYS A 8 7.28 0.57 6.24
N HIS A 9 7.67 1.49 7.14
CA HIS A 9 8.30 2.76 6.75
C HIS A 9 9.63 2.55 6.03
N ASP A 10 10.46 1.62 6.51
CA ASP A 10 11.76 1.33 5.90
C ASP A 10 11.62 0.68 4.52
N THR A 11 10.72 -0.31 4.38
CA THR A 11 10.41 -0.95 3.10
C THR A 11 9.92 0.06 2.07
N ALA A 12 8.98 0.93 2.44
CA ALA A 12 8.47 1.97 1.54
C ALA A 12 9.55 2.97 1.11
N ARG A 13 10.47 3.33 2.03
CA ARG A 13 11.64 4.18 1.73
C ARG A 13 12.59 3.50 0.74
N LEU A 14 12.92 2.22 0.95
CA LEU A 14 13.83 1.48 0.06
C LEU A 14 13.22 1.31 -1.34
N ILE A 15 11.91 1.06 -1.45
CA ILE A 15 11.22 0.99 -2.74
C ILE A 15 11.25 2.35 -3.45
N SER A 16 10.91 3.43 -2.75
CA SER A 16 10.88 4.78 -3.34
C SER A 16 12.27 5.22 -3.80
N GLU A 17 13.31 4.97 -3.01
CA GLU A 17 14.71 5.21 -3.40
C GLU A 17 15.09 4.42 -4.64
N LYS A 18 14.77 3.11 -4.69
CA LYS A 18 15.10 2.26 -5.83
C LYS A 18 14.41 2.68 -7.14
N LEU A 19 13.19 3.20 -7.03
CA LEU A 19 12.38 3.67 -8.16
C LEU A 19 12.55 5.17 -8.47
N ASN A 20 13.41 5.88 -7.72
CA ASN A 20 13.58 7.33 -7.81
C ASN A 20 12.27 8.12 -7.64
N ILE A 21 11.40 7.68 -6.73
CA ILE A 21 10.15 8.37 -6.39
C ILE A 21 10.45 9.43 -5.33
N PRO A 22 10.21 10.73 -5.61
CA PRO A 22 10.42 11.79 -4.63
C PRO A 22 9.54 11.62 -3.38
N LYS A 23 10.03 12.06 -2.21
CA LYS A 23 9.34 11.89 -0.91
C LYS A 23 7.94 12.50 -0.88
N GLU A 24 7.74 13.60 -1.61
CA GLU A 24 6.47 14.30 -1.75
C GLU A 24 5.48 13.62 -2.71
N LYS A 25 5.89 12.54 -3.40
CA LYS A 25 5.07 11.80 -4.36
C LYS A 25 4.51 10.49 -3.83
N TYR A 26 4.87 10.09 -2.61
CA TYR A 26 4.29 8.91 -1.96
C TYR A 26 3.95 9.19 -0.50
N THR A 27 3.06 8.37 0.05
CA THR A 27 2.73 8.35 1.47
C THR A 27 2.49 6.91 1.89
N ILE A 28 2.35 6.68 3.19
CA ILE A 28 2.12 5.36 3.79
C ILE A 28 0.86 5.44 4.63
N CYS A 29 0.04 4.41 4.57
CA CYS A 29 -1.19 4.28 5.34
C CYS A 29 -1.41 2.81 5.74
N PHE A 30 -2.35 2.59 6.66
CA PHE A 30 -2.66 1.29 7.25
C PHE A 30 -4.16 1.01 7.08
N GLN A 31 -4.46 -0.19 6.60
CA GLN A 31 -5.80 -0.62 6.17
C GLN A 31 -6.39 -1.72 7.06
N SER A 32 -7.60 -2.17 6.73
CA SER A 32 -8.26 -3.34 7.32
C SER A 32 -8.41 -3.30 8.85
N ARG A 33 -8.82 -2.15 9.39
CA ARG A 33 -9.05 -1.96 10.82
C ARG A 33 -10.37 -2.59 11.27
N LEU A 34 -10.33 -3.35 12.36
CA LEU A 34 -11.51 -3.99 12.96
C LEU A 34 -11.79 -3.46 14.38
N GLY A 35 -13.06 -3.28 14.69
CA GLY A 35 -13.50 -2.81 16.01
C GLY A 35 -13.22 -1.32 16.27
N ASN A 36 -13.38 -0.92 17.53
CA ASN A 36 -13.37 0.49 17.92
C ASN A 36 -12.03 0.96 18.52
N ASP A 37 -11.12 0.04 18.82
CA ASP A 37 -9.83 0.39 19.40
C ASP A 37 -8.98 1.22 18.41
N PRO A 38 -8.06 2.06 18.92
CA PRO A 38 -7.09 2.73 18.07
C PRO A 38 -6.10 1.74 17.45
N TRP A 39 -5.87 1.86 16.14
CA TRP A 39 -4.86 1.08 15.42
C TRP A 39 -3.75 1.99 14.91
N VAL A 40 -2.76 1.40 14.24
CA VAL A 40 -1.66 2.12 13.60
C VAL A 40 -2.22 3.10 12.57
N LYS A 41 -1.71 4.33 12.62
CA LYS A 41 -2.11 5.46 11.76
C LYS A 41 -0.99 5.82 10.78
N PRO A 42 -1.30 6.48 9.65
CA PRO A 42 -2.62 7.00 9.26
C PRO A 42 -3.51 5.93 8.63
N TYR A 43 -4.83 6.06 8.76
CA TYR A 43 -5.79 5.11 8.19
C TYR A 43 -5.94 5.32 6.68
N THR A 44 -6.05 4.24 5.91
CA THR A 44 -6.14 4.32 4.44
C THR A 44 -7.35 5.14 3.98
N THR A 45 -8.52 4.99 4.61
CA THR A 45 -9.72 5.81 4.31
C THR A 45 -9.47 7.31 4.49
N GLU A 46 -8.83 7.71 5.60
CA GLU A 46 -8.49 9.12 5.86
C GLU A 46 -7.54 9.68 4.81
N VAL A 47 -6.52 8.90 4.42
CA VAL A 47 -5.53 9.30 3.42
C VAL A 47 -6.13 9.39 2.02
N VAL A 48 -6.96 8.42 1.63
CA VAL A 48 -7.67 8.42 0.35
C VAL A 48 -8.57 9.66 0.24
N ALA A 49 -9.34 9.94 1.29
CA ALA A 49 -10.22 11.10 1.34
C ALA A 49 -9.47 12.43 1.28
N GLU A 50 -8.35 12.55 2.01
CA GLU A 50 -7.52 13.75 2.00
C GLU A 50 -6.87 13.99 0.62
N LEU A 51 -6.34 12.95 -0.02
CA LEU A 51 -5.75 13.07 -1.35
C LEU A 51 -6.80 13.45 -2.41
N ALA A 52 -8.03 12.95 -2.32
CA ALA A 52 -9.12 13.37 -3.18
C ALA A 52 -9.46 14.86 -2.99
N LYS A 53 -9.58 15.32 -1.74
CA LYS A 53 -9.83 16.74 -1.39
C LYS A 53 -8.72 17.67 -1.87
N GLN A 54 -7.47 17.20 -1.90
CA GLN A 54 -6.33 17.91 -2.49
C GLN A 54 -6.34 17.93 -4.04
N GLY A 55 -7.38 17.39 -4.66
CA GLY A 55 -7.56 17.38 -6.12
C GLY A 55 -6.75 16.31 -6.84
N LYS A 56 -6.18 15.31 -6.14
CA LYS A 56 -5.53 14.19 -6.81
C LYS A 56 -6.58 13.39 -7.58
N LYS A 57 -6.30 13.11 -8.84
CA LYS A 57 -7.22 12.37 -9.73
C LYS A 57 -6.87 10.90 -9.86
N ARG A 58 -5.59 10.56 -9.78
CA ARG A 58 -5.10 9.20 -9.98
C ARG A 58 -4.04 8.86 -8.94
N MET A 59 -4.09 7.65 -8.42
CA MET A 59 -3.13 7.13 -7.45
C MET A 59 -2.79 5.66 -7.74
N LEU A 60 -1.53 5.32 -7.49
CA LEU A 60 -1.04 3.95 -7.46
C LEU A 60 -0.97 3.51 -5.99
N VAL A 61 -1.49 2.32 -5.69
CA VAL A 61 -1.45 1.73 -4.35
C VAL A 61 -0.68 0.43 -4.41
N PHE A 62 0.27 0.27 -3.51
CA PHE A 62 1.05 -0.96 -3.36
C PHE A 62 0.92 -1.44 -1.91
N CYS A 63 0.74 -2.74 -1.73
CA CYS A 63 0.49 -3.37 -0.42
C CYS A 63 1.68 -4.26 0.00
N PRO A 64 2.87 -3.71 0.28
CA PRO A 64 4.11 -4.49 0.49
C PRO A 64 4.14 -5.35 1.75
N ALA A 65 3.16 -5.20 2.64
CA ALA A 65 3.08 -5.96 3.89
C ALA A 65 2.51 -7.38 3.69
N PHE A 66 1.98 -7.68 2.50
CA PHE A 66 1.53 -9.01 2.12
C PHE A 66 2.00 -9.31 0.69
N VAL A 67 2.49 -10.52 0.43
CA VAL A 67 3.25 -10.82 -0.80
C VAL A 67 2.39 -11.36 -1.94
N ALA A 68 1.14 -11.73 -1.66
CA ALA A 68 0.22 -12.30 -2.64
C ALA A 68 -1.12 -11.58 -2.61
N ASP A 69 -1.89 -11.70 -3.68
CA ASP A 69 -3.24 -11.16 -3.73
C ASP A 69 -4.15 -11.83 -2.70
N CYS A 70 -5.03 -11.03 -2.13
CA CYS A 70 -5.98 -11.40 -1.07
C CYS A 70 -7.20 -10.47 -1.14
N LEU A 71 -8.16 -10.67 -0.23
CA LEU A 71 -9.36 -9.83 -0.16
C LEU A 71 -9.01 -8.35 0.04
N GLU A 72 -8.07 -8.07 0.95
CA GLU A 72 -7.65 -6.73 1.35
C GLU A 72 -6.87 -5.99 0.24
N THR A 73 -6.44 -6.68 -0.81
CA THR A 73 -5.77 -6.08 -1.97
C THR A 73 -6.74 -5.95 -3.13
N VAL A 74 -7.28 -7.08 -3.62
CA VAL A 74 -8.11 -7.09 -4.83
C VAL A 74 -9.43 -6.36 -4.59
N TYR A 75 -10.10 -6.59 -3.45
CA TYR A 75 -11.41 -6.01 -3.19
C TYR A 75 -11.32 -4.67 -2.47
N GLU A 76 -10.69 -4.63 -1.29
CA GLU A 76 -10.66 -3.43 -0.44
C GLU A 76 -10.00 -2.24 -1.17
N VAL A 77 -8.86 -2.44 -1.84
CA VAL A 77 -8.16 -1.35 -2.54
C VAL A 77 -8.86 -0.94 -3.84
N THR A 78 -9.23 -1.89 -4.69
CA THR A 78 -9.71 -1.53 -6.04
C THR A 78 -11.20 -1.18 -6.07
N VAL A 79 -11.99 -1.78 -5.17
CA VAL A 79 -13.43 -1.57 -5.09
C VAL A 79 -13.73 -0.56 -3.99
N GLU A 80 -13.54 -0.88 -2.72
CA GLU A 80 -14.02 -0.01 -1.63
C GLU A 80 -13.35 1.36 -1.63
N TYR A 81 -12.01 1.39 -1.54
CA TYR A 81 -11.26 2.65 -1.60
C TYR A 81 -11.35 3.31 -2.98
N GLY A 82 -11.47 2.51 -4.05
CA GLY A 82 -11.66 3.00 -5.41
C GLY A 82 -12.98 3.77 -5.58
N GLU A 83 -14.07 3.27 -5.01
CA GLU A 83 -15.39 3.90 -5.00
C GLU A 83 -15.41 5.14 -4.10
N GLU A 84 -14.83 5.06 -2.90
CA GLU A 84 -14.68 6.20 -2.00
C GLU A 84 -13.90 7.34 -2.68
N PHE A 85 -12.77 7.02 -3.31
CA PHE A 85 -11.94 8.00 -4.01
C PHE A 85 -12.70 8.68 -5.15
N LYS A 86 -13.48 7.92 -5.94
CA LYS A 86 -14.32 8.46 -7.01
C LYS A 86 -15.44 9.35 -6.48
N ALA A 87 -16.11 8.92 -5.41
CA ALA A 87 -17.18 9.69 -4.77
C ALA A 87 -16.66 11.05 -4.25
N LEU A 88 -15.39 11.12 -3.86
CA LEU A 88 -14.71 12.34 -3.40
C LEU A 88 -14.05 13.16 -4.52
N GLY A 89 -14.29 12.81 -5.79
CA GLY A 89 -13.81 13.56 -6.95
C GLY A 89 -12.47 13.10 -7.54
N GLY A 90 -11.93 11.97 -7.07
CA GLY A 90 -10.89 11.21 -7.75
C GLY A 90 -11.40 10.47 -8.99
N GLU A 91 -10.51 9.84 -9.75
CA GLU A 91 -10.86 9.09 -10.97
C GLU A 91 -10.47 7.62 -10.86
N LYS A 92 -9.24 7.33 -10.41
CA LYS A 92 -8.71 5.96 -10.40
C LYS A 92 -7.72 5.70 -9.27
N ILE A 93 -8.00 4.66 -8.51
CA ILE A 93 -7.00 3.91 -7.75
C ILE A 93 -6.54 2.72 -8.61
N GLN A 94 -5.24 2.56 -8.78
CA GLN A 94 -4.65 1.41 -9.47
C GLN A 94 -3.82 0.63 -8.46
N LEU A 95 -4.24 -0.61 -8.18
CA LEU A 95 -3.44 -1.57 -7.43
C LEU A 95 -2.22 -1.96 -8.28
N VAL A 96 -1.05 -1.91 -7.65
CA VAL A 96 0.19 -2.52 -8.15
C VAL A 96 0.10 -4.01 -7.81
N GLU A 97 0.40 -4.85 -8.81
CA GLU A 97 0.37 -6.30 -8.66
C GLU A 97 1.21 -6.76 -7.46
N SER A 98 0.65 -7.68 -6.67
CA SER A 98 1.39 -8.36 -5.61
C SER A 98 2.52 -9.21 -6.20
N LEU A 99 3.44 -9.69 -5.36
CA LEU A 99 4.57 -10.50 -5.85
C LEU A 99 4.10 -11.85 -6.38
N ASN A 100 3.02 -12.43 -5.82
CA ASN A 100 2.39 -13.66 -6.28
C ASN A 100 3.43 -14.76 -6.58
N ASP A 101 3.44 -15.29 -7.79
CA ASP A 101 4.36 -16.34 -8.28
C ASP A 101 5.58 -15.78 -9.03
N SER A 102 5.90 -14.50 -8.84
CA SER A 102 7.05 -13.84 -9.47
C SER A 102 8.32 -14.66 -9.31
N PRO A 103 8.96 -15.11 -10.42
CA PRO A 103 10.18 -15.89 -10.35
C PRO A 103 11.29 -15.16 -9.57
N LYS A 104 11.39 -13.83 -9.71
CA LYS A 104 12.37 -13.02 -8.96
C LYS A 104 12.13 -13.04 -7.45
N PHE A 105 10.87 -13.09 -7.03
CA PHE A 105 10.55 -13.18 -5.61
C PHE A 105 10.88 -14.57 -5.05
N ILE A 106 10.55 -15.62 -5.81
CA ILE A 106 10.90 -17.00 -5.46
C ILE A 106 12.42 -17.16 -5.34
N ASP A 107 13.19 -16.61 -6.29
CA ASP A 107 14.65 -16.61 -6.24
C ASP A 107 15.19 -15.86 -5.01
N ALA A 108 14.62 -14.70 -4.67
CA ALA A 108 15.00 -13.96 -3.47
C ALA A 108 14.72 -14.76 -2.18
N LEU A 109 13.57 -15.44 -2.09
CA LEU A 109 13.27 -16.33 -0.96
C LEU A 109 14.27 -17.49 -0.86
N ARG A 110 14.63 -18.09 -2.00
CA ARG A 110 15.65 -19.14 -2.06
C ARG A 110 16.99 -18.63 -1.52
N GLU A 111 17.45 -17.46 -1.98
CA GLU A 111 18.69 -16.84 -1.50
C GLU A 111 18.65 -16.57 0.01
N MET A 112 17.54 -16.06 0.54
CA MET A 112 17.37 -15.81 1.97
C MET A 112 17.37 -17.07 2.83
N ALA A 113 16.87 -18.20 2.31
CA ALA A 113 16.78 -19.45 3.05
C ALA A 113 18.10 -20.23 3.10
N VAL A 114 18.99 -20.02 2.12
CA VAL A 114 20.31 -20.69 2.05
C VAL A 114 21.45 -19.86 2.62
N ALA A 115 21.19 -18.59 2.93
CA ALA A 115 22.12 -17.67 3.58
C ALA A 115 22.16 -17.87 5.10
#